data_AF-A0A1D1ZQE4-F1
#
_entry.id   AF-A0A1D1ZQE4-F1
#
_cell.length_a   1.000
_cell.length_b   1.000
_cell.length_c   1.000
_cell.angle_alpha   90.00
_cell.angle_beta   90.00
_cell.angle_gamma   90.00
#
_symmetry.space_group_name_H-M   'P 1'
#
loop_
_entity.id
_entity.type
_entity.pdbx_description
1 polymer ?
#
loop_
_entity_poly.entity_id
_entity_poly.type
_entity_poly.pdbx_seq_one_letter_code
_entity_poly.pdbx_strand_id
1 'polypeptide(L)'
;MHLSAPWCRASTTTQASRAPFQKPLFFPARATPTCVARRCRLVTRCTSPVSEGGIPEYERVVVVEGANDRRALLRAVQAKVIVLGSATVALSAIPSPTLAALRAAGNAATILTDPDVAGRQARNALEELLEEPWHAFLPVRHCTSLSATPCHEVGNVGVEHASPEALRLALAAARPSSPERTAFTRERLEALGLVASGIGPAAGARAEGSNSAATVRRRAALCDELGIGMCNGKQLLRQLNSYGFSMDDVVSVLNQLELGGVR
;
A
#
# COMPACT_ATOMS: atom_id res chain seq x y z
N MET A 1 -25.23 -32.64 60.87
CA MET A 1 -24.97 -31.81 62.06
C MET A 1 -25.54 -30.42 61.80
N HIS A 2 -26.52 -30.02 62.64
CA HIS A 2 -27.12 -28.70 62.87
C HIS A 2 -27.52 -27.82 61.65
N LEU A 3 -28.82 -27.66 61.34
CA LEU A 3 -29.90 -26.90 62.02
C LEU A 3 -29.92 -25.39 61.68
N SER A 4 -31.04 -25.00 61.07
CA SER A 4 -31.82 -23.78 61.34
C SER A 4 -31.42 -22.44 60.70
N ALA A 5 -32.33 -21.97 59.84
CA ALA A 5 -32.61 -20.56 59.50
C ALA A 5 -33.30 -19.84 60.71
N PRO A 6 -34.05 -18.74 60.52
CA PRO A 6 -33.77 -17.39 59.98
C PRO A 6 -34.12 -16.31 61.03
N TRP A 7 -33.89 -15.01 60.75
CA TRP A 7 -34.62 -13.82 61.28
C TRP A 7 -33.83 -12.55 60.89
N CYS A 8 -34.37 -11.34 60.70
CA CYS A 8 -35.71 -10.81 60.50
C CYS A 8 -35.55 -9.38 59.96
N ARG A 9 -36.62 -8.82 59.39
CA ARG A 9 -36.72 -7.49 58.74
C ARG A 9 -36.56 -6.31 59.70
N ALA A 10 -36.21 -5.13 59.15
CA ALA A 10 -36.86 -3.80 59.33
C ALA A 10 -35.87 -2.70 58.87
N SER A 11 -36.04 -2.04 57.73
CA SER A 11 -36.91 -0.89 57.40
C SER A 11 -36.47 0.49 57.92
N THR A 12 -36.14 1.35 56.93
CA THR A 12 -36.42 2.78 56.78
C THR A 12 -35.82 3.83 57.73
N THR A 13 -34.99 4.68 57.10
CA THR A 13 -35.10 6.15 57.03
C THR A 13 -35.11 6.95 58.34
N THR A 14 -34.13 7.84 58.53
CA THR A 14 -34.35 9.31 58.61
C THR A 14 -33.01 10.06 58.66
N GLN A 15 -33.06 11.25 58.06
CA GLN A 15 -32.04 12.23 57.73
C GLN A 15 -31.41 13.02 58.90
N ALA A 16 -30.30 13.67 58.52
CA ALA A 16 -29.80 14.99 58.96
C ALA A 16 -28.99 15.06 60.27
N SER A 17 -27.75 15.53 60.20
CA SER A 17 -27.45 16.97 60.08
C SER A 17 -25.96 17.31 60.22
N ARG A 18 -25.59 18.44 59.58
CA ARG A 18 -24.53 19.42 59.91
C ARG A 18 -23.04 19.11 59.64
N ALA A 19 -22.58 19.76 58.57
CA ALA A 19 -21.21 20.27 58.31
C ALA A 19 -20.78 21.33 59.38
N PRO A 20 -19.59 21.99 59.33
CA PRO A 20 -18.51 21.96 58.33
C PRO A 20 -17.07 21.91 58.91
N PHE A 21 -16.07 21.52 58.12
CA PHE A 21 -14.72 22.06 58.30
C PHE A 21 -13.95 22.13 56.96
N GLN A 22 -13.10 23.15 56.86
CA GLN A 22 -12.71 23.84 55.63
C GLN A 22 -11.49 23.23 54.91
N LYS A 23 -11.49 23.49 53.58
CA LYS A 23 -10.47 23.45 52.50
C LYS A 23 -8.97 23.54 52.87
N PRO A 24 -8.00 23.17 51.97
CA PRO A 24 -8.13 23.20 50.50
C PRO A 24 -7.70 21.93 49.74
N LEU A 25 -8.47 21.63 48.69
CA LEU A 25 -8.09 20.70 47.63
C LEU A 25 -7.22 21.44 46.62
N PHE A 26 -5.99 20.96 46.49
CA PHE A 26 -5.10 21.25 45.36
C PHE A 26 -5.63 20.48 44.15
N PHE A 27 -6.02 21.19 43.10
CA PHE A 27 -6.39 20.61 41.81
C PHE A 27 -5.13 20.19 41.05
N PRO A 28 -5.06 18.95 40.53
CA PRO A 28 -4.43 18.72 39.25
C PRO A 28 -5.50 18.60 38.18
N ALA A 29 -5.26 19.32 37.09
CA ALA A 29 -6.10 19.42 35.92
C ALA A 29 -6.39 18.05 35.28
N ARG A 30 -7.59 17.96 34.68
CA ARG A 30 -8.05 16.87 33.82
C ARG A 30 -6.99 16.52 32.77
N ALA A 31 -6.44 15.32 32.83
CA ALA A 31 -5.80 14.70 31.69
C ALA A 31 -6.90 14.22 30.74
N THR A 32 -6.92 14.79 29.54
CA THR A 32 -7.68 14.29 28.39
C THR A 32 -7.19 12.90 28.02
N PRO A 33 -8.04 12.02 27.43
CA PRO A 33 -7.56 10.74 26.93
C PRO A 33 -6.68 11.02 25.70
N THR A 34 -5.37 11.05 25.92
CA THR A 34 -4.38 10.99 24.85
C THR A 34 -4.62 9.69 24.09
N CYS A 35 -5.16 9.84 22.88
CA CYS A 35 -5.15 8.82 21.84
C CYS A 35 -3.74 8.24 21.78
N VAL A 36 -3.59 6.99 22.23
CA VAL A 36 -2.35 6.24 22.09
C VAL A 36 -2.18 5.99 20.60
N ALA A 37 -1.49 6.93 19.94
CA ALA A 37 -0.97 6.73 18.60
C ALA A 37 -0.07 5.50 18.65
N ARG A 38 -0.64 4.35 18.28
CA ARG A 38 0.14 3.18 17.91
C ARG A 38 1.05 3.64 16.80
N ARG A 39 2.32 3.83 17.12
CA ARG A 39 3.39 4.04 16.15
C ARG A 39 3.32 2.88 15.16
N CYS A 40 2.71 3.13 14.01
CA CYS A 40 2.87 2.30 12.84
C CYS A 40 4.38 2.35 12.55
N ARG A 41 5.07 1.26 12.82
CA ARG A 41 6.53 1.13 12.67
C ARG A 41 6.84 0.93 11.19
N LEU A 42 6.39 1.86 10.35
CA LEU A 42 6.90 2.00 8.99
C LEU A 42 8.30 2.56 9.11
N VAL A 43 9.26 1.70 8.79
CA VAL A 43 10.69 1.97 8.83
C VAL A 43 10.96 3.27 8.08
N THR A 44 11.36 4.31 8.81
CA THR A 44 11.92 5.55 8.25
C THR A 44 13.20 5.20 7.51
N ARG A 45 13.10 5.05 6.19
CA ARG A 45 14.23 4.75 5.28
C ARG A 45 14.71 5.95 4.47
N CYS A 46 14.24 7.16 4.82
CA CYS A 46 14.84 8.41 4.38
C CYS A 46 15.78 8.88 5.51
N THR A 47 16.99 8.34 5.56
CA THR A 47 17.96 8.62 6.62
C THR A 47 18.89 9.78 6.24
N SER A 48 18.31 10.97 6.11
CA SER A 48 19.05 12.23 6.24
C SER A 48 18.13 13.26 6.91
N PRO A 49 18.54 13.96 7.97
CA PRO A 49 17.76 15.07 8.51
C PRO A 49 17.68 16.16 7.44
N VAL A 50 16.50 16.28 6.82
CA VAL A 50 16.23 17.32 5.83
C VAL A 50 16.32 18.66 6.55
N SER A 51 17.35 19.45 6.26
CA SER A 51 17.34 20.89 6.57
C SER A 51 16.09 21.48 5.92
N GLU A 52 15.24 22.14 6.71
CA GLU A 52 13.93 22.66 6.27
C GLU A 52 14.03 23.30 4.87
N GLY A 53 13.49 22.61 3.85
CA GLY A 53 13.46 23.08 2.45
C GLY A 53 14.29 22.28 1.42
N GLY A 54 15.12 21.31 1.83
CA GLY A 54 15.93 20.51 0.90
C GLY A 54 15.18 19.36 0.19
N ILE A 55 15.63 18.99 -1.02
CA ILE A 55 15.21 17.74 -1.69
C ILE A 55 15.94 16.56 -1.00
N PRO A 56 15.23 15.58 -0.40
CA PRO A 56 15.87 14.48 0.35
C PRO A 56 16.65 13.53 -0.57
N GLU A 57 17.71 12.92 -0.04
CA GLU A 57 18.48 11.88 -0.74
C GLU A 57 17.78 10.51 -0.67
N TYR A 58 17.97 9.70 -1.71
CA TYR A 58 17.51 8.31 -1.76
C TYR A 58 18.69 7.39 -2.12
N GLU A 59 19.00 6.47 -1.21
CA GLU A 59 20.24 5.68 -1.22
C GLU A 59 20.32 4.65 -2.37
N ARG A 60 19.17 4.21 -2.89
CA ARG A 60 19.07 3.15 -3.91
C ARG A 60 19.01 3.72 -5.32
N VAL A 61 19.38 2.90 -6.31
CA VAL A 61 19.24 3.26 -7.72
C VAL A 61 17.78 3.11 -8.12
N VAL A 62 17.15 4.16 -8.63
CA VAL A 62 15.76 4.09 -9.09
C VAL A 62 15.71 3.78 -10.58
N VAL A 63 14.94 2.78 -10.96
CA VAL A 63 14.69 2.40 -12.35
C VAL A 63 13.31 2.91 -12.74
N VAL A 64 13.24 3.72 -13.81
CA VAL A 64 12.01 4.31 -14.34
C VAL A 64 11.85 4.02 -15.83
N GLU A 65 10.62 4.08 -16.33
CA GLU A 65 10.27 3.82 -17.73
C GLU A 65 10.74 4.95 -18.65
N GLY A 66 10.32 6.19 -18.37
CA GLY A 66 10.53 7.34 -19.25
C GLY A 66 11.42 8.46 -18.71
N ALA A 67 11.78 9.37 -19.61
CA ALA A 67 12.52 10.59 -19.25
C ALA A 67 11.68 11.56 -18.41
N ASN A 68 10.36 11.58 -18.62
CA ASN A 68 9.44 12.38 -17.82
C ASN A 68 9.32 11.88 -16.39
N ASP A 69 9.33 10.56 -16.18
CA ASP A 69 9.34 9.94 -14.86
C ASP A 69 10.62 10.30 -14.11
N ARG A 70 11.78 10.23 -14.79
CA ARG A 70 13.05 10.71 -14.23
C ARG A 70 12.95 12.17 -13.79
N ARG A 71 12.38 13.04 -14.62
CA ARG A 71 12.17 14.45 -14.26
C ARG A 71 11.27 14.60 -13.04
N ALA A 72 10.19 13.83 -12.94
CA ALA A 72 9.29 13.86 -11.79
C ALA A 72 9.98 13.40 -10.51
N LEU A 73 10.70 12.29 -10.59
CA LEU A 73 11.48 11.73 -9.51
C LEU A 73 12.54 12.70 -8.98
N LEU A 74 13.28 13.37 -9.87
CA LEU A 74 14.33 14.32 -9.46
C LEU A 74 13.79 15.62 -8.86
N ARG A 75 12.50 15.95 -9.04
CA ARG A 75 11.83 17.00 -8.26
C ARG A 75 11.50 16.53 -6.83
N ALA A 76 11.38 15.23 -6.62
CA ALA A 76 10.99 14.63 -5.36
C ALA A 76 12.18 14.27 -4.48
N VAL A 77 13.21 13.64 -5.05
CA VAL A 77 14.37 13.07 -4.35
C VAL A 77 15.65 13.23 -5.17
N GLN A 78 16.80 13.29 -4.48
CA GLN A 78 18.12 13.16 -5.08
C GLN A 78 18.49 11.67 -5.12
N ALA A 79 18.50 11.08 -6.33
CA ALA A 79 18.76 9.66 -6.52
C ALA A 79 19.55 9.39 -7.80
N LYS A 80 20.27 8.27 -7.85
CA LYS A 80 20.77 7.72 -9.13
C LYS A 80 19.60 7.11 -9.88
N VAL A 81 19.40 7.50 -11.14
CA VAL A 81 18.25 7.08 -11.94
C VAL A 81 18.72 6.36 -13.21
N ILE A 82 18.14 5.19 -13.48
CA ILE A 82 18.27 4.47 -14.75
C ILE A 82 16.93 4.60 -15.48
N VAL A 83 16.97 5.02 -16.75
CA VAL A 83 15.79 5.13 -17.61
C VAL A 83 15.79 3.99 -18.61
N LEU A 84 14.69 3.25 -18.70
CA LEU A 84 14.55 2.11 -19.62
C LEU A 84 14.32 2.56 -21.07
N GLY A 85 13.53 3.63 -21.27
CA GLY A 85 13.04 4.06 -22.57
C GLY A 85 11.83 3.26 -23.02
N SER A 86 11.44 3.36 -24.30
CA SER A 86 10.28 2.66 -24.89
C SER A 86 10.44 1.12 -24.98
N ALA A 87 11.54 0.58 -24.48
CA ALA A 87 11.88 -0.84 -24.48
C ALA A 87 11.28 -1.62 -23.30
N THR A 88 10.21 -1.12 -22.68
CA THR A 88 9.71 -1.60 -21.39
C THR A 88 9.11 -3.00 -21.43
N VAL A 89 8.64 -3.47 -22.59
CA VAL A 89 7.96 -4.77 -22.71
C VAL A 89 8.92 -5.92 -22.99
N ALA A 90 10.09 -5.67 -23.57
CA ALA A 90 11.04 -6.71 -23.95
C ALA A 90 12.47 -6.33 -23.58
N LEU A 91 13.11 -7.12 -22.71
CA LEU A 91 14.50 -6.92 -22.29
C LEU A 91 15.47 -6.83 -23.49
N SER A 92 15.16 -7.50 -24.60
CA SER A 92 15.95 -7.47 -25.84
C SER A 92 15.97 -6.11 -26.53
N ALA A 93 14.98 -5.25 -26.27
CA ALA A 93 14.92 -3.89 -26.79
C ALA A 93 15.70 -2.90 -25.92
N ILE A 94 16.13 -3.30 -24.71
CA ILE A 94 16.88 -2.43 -23.79
C ILE A 94 18.32 -2.28 -24.34
N PRO A 95 18.82 -1.04 -24.53
CA PRO A 95 20.19 -0.83 -24.98
C PRO A 95 21.23 -1.50 -24.06
N SER A 96 22.27 -2.10 -24.63
CA SER A 96 23.32 -2.81 -23.89
C SER A 96 23.92 -2.02 -22.71
N PRO A 97 24.19 -0.69 -22.82
CA PRO A 97 24.68 0.09 -21.69
C PRO A 97 23.69 0.16 -20.52
N THR A 98 22.40 0.33 -20.81
CA THR A 98 21.32 0.35 -19.80
C THR A 98 21.21 -1.00 -19.11
N LEU A 99 21.27 -2.08 -19.88
CA LEU A 99 21.20 -3.44 -19.37
C LEU A 99 22.40 -3.79 -18.48
N ALA A 100 23.61 -3.34 -18.84
CA ALA A 100 24.78 -3.44 -17.98
C ALA A 100 24.63 -2.65 -16.67
N ALA A 101 24.08 -1.43 -16.74
CA ALA A 101 23.80 -0.61 -15.55
C ALA A 101 22.75 -1.25 -14.63
N LEU A 102 21.72 -1.88 -15.19
CA LEU A 102 20.72 -2.63 -14.43
C LEU A 102 21.34 -3.81 -13.70
N ARG A 103 22.12 -4.66 -14.40
CA ARG A 103 22.82 -5.79 -13.77
C ARG A 103 23.79 -5.34 -12.68
N ALA A 104 24.49 -4.24 -12.88
CA ALA A 104 25.38 -3.67 -11.87
C ALA A 104 24.61 -3.13 -10.65
N ALA A 105 23.35 -2.71 -10.81
CA ALA A 105 22.52 -2.28 -9.69
C ALA A 105 22.02 -3.46 -8.85
N GLY A 106 21.64 -4.57 -9.49
CA GLY A 106 21.20 -5.79 -8.80
C GLY A 106 20.11 -5.51 -7.74
N ASN A 107 20.32 -6.02 -6.53
CA ASN A 107 19.40 -5.82 -5.40
C ASN A 107 19.29 -4.36 -4.94
N ALA A 108 20.27 -3.50 -5.24
CA ALA A 108 20.25 -2.08 -4.91
C ALA A 108 19.30 -1.26 -5.82
N ALA A 109 18.66 -1.89 -6.80
CA ALA A 109 17.64 -1.27 -7.63
C ALA A 109 16.30 -1.12 -6.88
N THR A 110 15.62 0.00 -7.09
CA THR A 110 14.20 0.22 -6.78
C THR A 110 13.46 0.50 -8.08
N ILE A 111 12.52 -0.36 -8.43
CA ILE A 111 11.71 -0.26 -9.64
C ILE A 111 10.49 0.61 -9.35
N LEU A 112 10.34 1.68 -10.12
CA LEU A 112 9.20 2.58 -10.11
C LEU A 112 8.65 2.68 -11.53
N THR A 113 7.55 1.98 -11.78
CA THR A 113 6.87 1.94 -13.09
C THR A 113 5.44 2.44 -12.94
N ASP A 114 4.81 2.75 -14.09
CA ASP A 114 3.42 3.16 -14.15
C ASP A 114 2.49 2.06 -13.60
N PRO A 115 1.39 2.44 -12.90
CA PRO A 115 0.42 1.50 -12.37
C PRO A 115 -0.55 1.01 -13.45
N ASP A 116 -0.03 0.57 -14.59
CA ASP A 116 -0.79 0.15 -15.77
C ASP A 116 -0.37 -1.26 -16.24
N VAL A 117 -0.75 -1.65 -17.46
CA VAL A 117 -0.40 -2.96 -18.03
C VAL A 117 1.07 -2.99 -18.49
N ALA A 118 1.56 -1.92 -19.13
CA ALA A 118 2.92 -1.87 -19.65
C ALA A 118 3.95 -1.84 -18.52
N GLY A 119 3.73 -0.99 -17.51
CA GLY A 119 4.55 -0.88 -16.32
C GLY A 119 4.58 -2.19 -15.50
N ARG A 120 3.49 -2.98 -15.50
CA ARG A 120 3.51 -4.34 -14.93
C ARG A 120 4.34 -5.30 -15.75
N GLN A 121 4.26 -5.26 -17.08
CA GLN A 121 5.09 -6.10 -17.95
C GLN A 121 6.58 -5.79 -17.77
N ALA A 122 6.93 -4.49 -17.74
CA ALA A 122 8.27 -4.02 -17.43
C ALA A 122 8.77 -4.51 -16.08
N ARG A 123 7.91 -4.45 -15.05
CA ARG A 123 8.22 -4.95 -13.72
C ARG A 123 8.53 -6.45 -13.72
N ASN A 124 7.74 -7.27 -14.41
CA ASN A 124 8.04 -8.71 -14.52
C ASN A 124 9.34 -8.97 -15.29
N ALA A 125 9.60 -8.22 -16.37
CA ALA A 125 10.83 -8.36 -17.13
C ALA A 125 12.08 -8.00 -16.29
N LEU A 126 11.99 -6.92 -15.49
CA LEU A 126 13.06 -6.53 -14.58
C LEU A 126 13.25 -7.52 -13.43
N GLU A 127 12.19 -8.17 -12.97
CA GLU A 127 12.25 -9.23 -11.97
C GLU A 127 13.10 -10.42 -12.43
N GLU A 128 12.99 -10.77 -13.72
CA GLU A 128 13.79 -11.85 -14.31
C GLU A 128 15.26 -11.46 -14.52
N LEU A 129 15.54 -10.16 -14.64
CA LEU A 129 16.88 -9.64 -14.90
C LEU A 129 17.68 -9.35 -13.62
N LEU A 130 17.00 -8.92 -12.56
CA LEU A 130 17.62 -8.40 -11.34
C LEU A 130 17.50 -9.39 -10.19
N GLU A 131 18.55 -9.46 -9.36
CA GLU A 131 18.55 -10.25 -8.14
C GLU A 131 17.79 -9.51 -7.04
N GLU A 132 16.57 -9.95 -6.72
CA GLU A 132 15.73 -9.44 -5.62
C GLU A 132 15.62 -7.89 -5.58
N PRO A 133 15.14 -7.24 -6.65
CA PRO A 133 15.00 -5.79 -6.67
C PRO A 133 13.94 -5.32 -5.67
N TRP A 134 13.99 -4.03 -5.34
CA TRP A 134 12.93 -3.38 -4.58
C TRP A 134 11.89 -2.78 -5.51
N HIS A 135 10.65 -2.67 -5.04
CA HIS A 135 9.52 -2.17 -5.80
C HIS A 135 8.83 -1.05 -5.06
N ALA A 136 8.73 0.10 -5.70
CA ALA A 136 7.83 1.17 -5.32
C ALA A 136 6.55 1.08 -6.17
N PHE A 137 5.41 1.38 -5.54
CA PHE A 137 4.10 1.40 -6.18
C PHE A 137 3.43 2.73 -5.87
N LEU A 138 2.77 3.30 -6.87
CA LEU A 138 2.00 4.52 -6.74
C LEU A 138 0.52 4.22 -6.99
N PRO A 139 -0.37 4.60 -6.06
CA PRO A 139 -1.80 4.51 -6.31
C PRO A 139 -2.19 5.31 -7.55
N VAL A 140 -3.11 4.79 -8.37
CA VAL A 140 -3.50 5.36 -9.66
C VAL A 140 -3.94 6.81 -9.52
N ARG A 141 -4.69 7.15 -8.45
CA ARG A 141 -5.13 8.53 -8.17
C ARG A 141 -4.00 9.55 -8.10
N HIS A 142 -2.78 9.13 -7.74
CA HIS A 142 -1.61 10.00 -7.68
C HIS A 142 -0.88 10.09 -9.01
N CYS A 143 -1.20 9.23 -9.97
CA CYS A 143 -0.60 9.17 -11.29
C CYS A 143 -1.55 9.65 -12.40
N THR A 144 -2.80 9.98 -12.08
CA THR A 144 -3.77 10.44 -13.08
C THR A 144 -3.57 11.91 -13.43
N SER A 145 -3.44 12.22 -14.72
CA SER A 145 -3.43 13.58 -15.23
C SER A 145 -4.76 14.27 -14.94
N LEU A 146 -4.69 15.40 -14.22
CA LEU A 146 -5.85 16.22 -13.87
C LEU A 146 -6.23 17.22 -14.98
N SER A 147 -5.34 17.44 -15.95
CA SER A 147 -5.50 18.45 -17.01
C SER A 147 -4.98 17.92 -18.35
N ALA A 148 -5.65 18.27 -19.43
CA ALA A 148 -5.14 17.97 -20.77
C ALA A 148 -3.82 18.71 -21.01
N THR A 149 -2.85 18.01 -21.57
CA THR A 149 -1.61 18.60 -22.09
C THR A 149 -1.55 18.36 -23.60
N PRO A 150 -0.68 19.06 -24.35
CA PRO A 150 -0.52 18.80 -25.79
C PRO A 150 -0.16 17.35 -26.14
N CYS A 151 0.35 16.58 -25.17
CA CYS A 151 0.78 15.19 -25.36
C CYS A 151 -0.17 14.16 -24.73
N HIS A 152 -1.05 14.56 -23.81
CA HIS A 152 -1.87 13.64 -23.02
C HIS A 152 -3.26 14.19 -22.72
N GLU A 153 -4.27 13.33 -22.89
CA GLU A 153 -5.63 13.62 -22.47
C GLU A 153 -5.78 13.61 -20.95
N VAL A 154 -6.84 14.26 -20.44
CA VAL A 154 -7.24 14.13 -19.03
C VAL A 154 -7.47 12.66 -18.73
N GLY A 155 -6.95 12.16 -17.61
CA GLY A 155 -7.09 10.75 -17.23
C GLY A 155 -5.92 9.87 -17.63
N ASN A 156 -4.90 10.38 -18.36
CA ASN A 156 -3.67 9.62 -18.59
C ASN A 156 -3.01 9.23 -17.25
N VAL A 157 -2.52 8.00 -17.13
CA VAL A 157 -1.92 7.48 -15.90
C VAL A 157 -0.43 7.30 -16.10
N GLY A 158 0.38 7.98 -15.27
CA GLY A 158 1.83 7.85 -15.30
C GLY A 158 2.53 8.44 -14.08
N VAL A 159 3.73 7.95 -13.77
CA VAL A 159 4.61 8.43 -12.69
C VAL A 159 4.93 9.91 -12.87
N GLU A 160 5.05 10.38 -14.12
CA GLU A 160 5.29 11.78 -14.46
C GLU A 160 4.26 12.79 -13.90
N HIS A 161 3.03 12.33 -13.63
CA HIS A 161 1.96 13.14 -13.07
C HIS A 161 1.95 13.15 -11.52
N ALA A 162 2.77 12.33 -10.88
CA ALA A 162 2.82 12.23 -9.43
C ALA A 162 3.40 13.47 -8.75
N SER A 163 2.81 13.83 -7.62
CA SER A 163 3.34 14.89 -6.77
C SER A 163 4.67 14.45 -6.13
N PRO A 164 5.58 15.39 -5.83
CA PRO A 164 6.81 15.08 -5.12
C PRO A 164 6.59 14.34 -3.80
N GLU A 165 5.50 14.66 -3.09
CA GLU A 165 5.12 13.99 -1.85
C GLU A 165 4.70 12.53 -2.08
N ALA A 166 3.85 12.28 -3.09
CA ALA A 166 3.43 10.91 -3.42
C ALA A 166 4.63 10.03 -3.81
N LEU A 167 5.58 10.58 -4.59
CA LEU A 167 6.81 9.88 -4.95
C LEU A 167 7.66 9.54 -3.72
N ARG A 168 7.82 10.48 -2.78
CA ARG A 168 8.56 10.24 -1.53
C ARG A 168 7.89 9.15 -0.69
N LEU A 169 6.57 9.17 -0.57
CA LEU A 169 5.81 8.15 0.16
C LEU A 169 5.96 6.77 -0.50
N ALA A 170 5.86 6.70 -1.84
CA ALA A 170 6.02 5.45 -2.58
C ALA A 170 7.43 4.85 -2.44
N LEU A 171 8.47 5.68 -2.50
CA LEU A 171 9.86 5.23 -2.29
C LEU A 171 10.12 4.81 -0.85
N ALA A 172 9.60 5.55 0.14
CA ALA A 172 9.71 5.18 1.55
C ALA A 172 9.00 3.87 1.87
N ALA A 173 7.90 3.57 1.16
CA ALA A 173 7.14 2.34 1.25
C ALA A 173 7.61 1.24 0.30
N ALA A 174 8.75 1.40 -0.37
CA ALA A 174 9.29 0.40 -1.29
C ALA A 174 9.51 -0.94 -0.58
N ARG A 175 9.25 -2.04 -1.29
CA ARG A 175 9.25 -3.40 -0.74
C ARG A 175 10.23 -4.29 -1.50
N PRO A 176 10.98 -5.18 -0.81
CA PRO A 176 11.82 -6.14 -1.51
C PRO A 176 10.94 -7.13 -2.27
N SER A 177 11.43 -7.58 -3.43
CA SER A 177 10.84 -8.75 -4.08
C SER A 177 11.06 -10.00 -3.25
N SER A 178 10.07 -10.89 -3.27
CA SER A 178 10.04 -12.16 -2.56
C SER A 178 9.15 -13.14 -3.31
N PRO A 179 9.59 -13.64 -4.48
CA PRO A 179 8.75 -14.45 -5.37
C PRO A 179 8.30 -15.77 -4.73
N GLU A 180 9.06 -16.30 -3.76
CA GLU A 180 8.74 -17.54 -3.04
C GLU A 180 7.73 -17.36 -1.89
N ARG A 181 7.35 -16.12 -1.58
CA ARG A 181 6.46 -15.82 -0.46
C ARG A 181 5.03 -16.31 -0.73
N THR A 182 4.41 -16.92 0.29
CA THR A 182 3.06 -17.51 0.20
C THR A 182 2.09 -16.97 1.26
N ALA A 183 2.07 -15.65 1.45
CA ALA A 183 1.22 -15.01 2.45
C ALA A 183 -0.26 -14.93 2.05
N PHE A 184 -0.56 -14.93 0.75
CA PHE A 184 -1.91 -14.97 0.21
C PHE A 184 -2.17 -16.31 -0.46
N THR A 185 -3.40 -16.80 -0.31
CA THR A 185 -3.92 -17.96 -1.03
C THR A 185 -5.15 -17.56 -1.82
N ARG A 186 -5.57 -18.43 -2.74
CA ARG A 186 -6.80 -18.22 -3.50
C ARG A 186 -8.01 -18.14 -2.58
N GLU A 187 -8.10 -19.02 -1.58
CA GLU A 187 -9.20 -19.08 -0.61
C GLU A 187 -9.30 -17.78 0.19
N ARG A 188 -8.16 -17.17 0.54
CA ARG A 188 -8.14 -15.84 1.19
C ARG A 188 -8.68 -14.75 0.27
N LEU A 189 -8.30 -14.75 -1.02
CA LEU A 189 -8.83 -13.79 -1.98
C LEU A 189 -10.33 -13.97 -2.23
N GLU A 190 -10.83 -15.21 -2.22
CA GLU A 190 -12.25 -15.52 -2.30
C GLU A 190 -13.00 -14.99 -1.06
N ALA A 191 -12.45 -15.20 0.15
CA ALA A 191 -13.03 -14.67 1.39
C ALA A 191 -13.08 -13.14 1.42
N LEU A 192 -12.14 -12.45 0.75
CA LEU A 192 -12.12 -10.99 0.60
C LEU A 192 -13.03 -10.47 -0.54
N GLY A 193 -13.67 -11.37 -1.29
CA GLY A 193 -14.53 -11.02 -2.42
C GLY A 193 -13.75 -10.50 -3.65
N LEU A 194 -12.47 -10.86 -3.79
CA LEU A 194 -11.58 -10.43 -4.88
C LEU A 194 -11.53 -11.45 -6.04
N VAL A 195 -11.99 -12.68 -5.79
CA VAL A 195 -12.14 -13.78 -6.76
C VAL A 195 -13.46 -14.49 -6.48
N ALA A 196 -14.12 -15.00 -7.52
CA ALA A 196 -15.34 -15.78 -7.37
C ALA A 196 -15.11 -17.07 -6.55
N SER A 197 -16.00 -17.34 -5.60
CA SER A 197 -16.05 -18.60 -4.85
C SER A 197 -16.50 -19.75 -5.75
N GLY A 198 -15.75 -20.86 -5.78
CA GLY A 198 -16.25 -22.13 -6.32
C GLY A 198 -15.74 -22.56 -7.71
N ILE A 199 -14.41 -22.67 -7.88
CA ILE A 199 -13.84 -23.57 -8.90
C ILE A 199 -12.76 -24.39 -8.21
N GLY A 200 -13.17 -25.47 -7.53
CA GLY A 200 -12.25 -26.53 -7.16
C GLY A 200 -11.76 -27.30 -8.40
N PRO A 201 -10.69 -28.11 -8.29
CA PRO A 201 -10.08 -28.82 -9.42
C PRO A 201 -11.01 -29.85 -10.12
N ALA A 202 -12.22 -30.08 -9.59
CA ALA A 202 -13.22 -31.01 -10.15
C ALA A 202 -14.16 -30.40 -11.20
N ALA A 203 -14.19 -29.07 -11.38
CA ALA A 203 -15.01 -28.44 -12.42
C ALA A 203 -14.21 -28.32 -13.72
N GLY A 204 -14.33 -29.32 -14.59
CA GLY A 204 -13.62 -29.39 -15.86
C GLY A 204 -13.77 -28.14 -16.72
N ALA A 205 -12.63 -27.62 -17.19
CA ALA A 205 -12.32 -26.87 -18.42
C ALA A 205 -13.29 -25.81 -19.01
N ARG A 206 -14.44 -25.48 -18.43
CA ARG A 206 -15.43 -24.53 -18.98
C ARG A 206 -16.09 -23.61 -17.96
N ALA A 207 -15.72 -23.70 -16.69
CA ALA A 207 -16.11 -22.76 -15.65
C ALA A 207 -14.93 -21.87 -15.27
N GLU A 208 -14.33 -21.15 -16.22
CA GLU A 208 -13.62 -19.92 -15.88
C GLU A 208 -14.67 -18.91 -15.46
N GLY A 209 -15.03 -19.00 -14.17
CA GLY A 209 -16.17 -18.35 -13.55
C GLY A 209 -16.27 -16.88 -13.90
N SER A 210 -17.43 -16.49 -14.40
CA SER A 210 -17.86 -15.10 -14.48
C SER A 210 -17.77 -14.50 -13.07
N ASN A 211 -16.69 -13.77 -12.80
CA ASN A 211 -16.63 -12.94 -11.61
C ASN A 211 -17.83 -11.99 -11.67
N SER A 212 -18.57 -11.87 -10.57
CA SER A 212 -19.60 -10.83 -10.48
C SER A 212 -18.99 -9.48 -10.85
N ALA A 213 -19.74 -8.63 -11.54
CA ALA A 213 -19.30 -7.26 -11.85
C ALA A 213 -18.84 -6.53 -10.58
N ALA A 214 -19.44 -6.83 -9.42
CA ALA A 214 -19.01 -6.33 -8.13
C ALA A 214 -17.60 -6.80 -7.73
N THR A 215 -17.28 -8.09 -7.89
CA THR A 215 -15.95 -8.66 -7.64
C THR A 215 -14.89 -8.04 -8.54
N VAL A 216 -15.20 -7.87 -9.83
CA VAL A 216 -14.28 -7.24 -10.80
C VAL A 216 -14.01 -5.78 -10.40
N ARG A 217 -15.07 -5.01 -10.09
CA ARG A 217 -14.92 -3.61 -9.65
C ARG A 217 -14.15 -3.49 -8.33
N ARG A 218 -14.46 -4.32 -7.35
CA ARG A 218 -13.76 -4.35 -6.05
C ARG A 218 -12.28 -4.66 -6.21
N ARG A 219 -11.95 -5.64 -7.07
CA ARG A 219 -10.57 -5.98 -7.39
C ARG A 219 -9.86 -4.84 -8.13
N ALA A 220 -10.51 -4.22 -9.11
CA ALA A 220 -9.94 -3.09 -9.84
C ALA A 220 -9.62 -1.93 -8.90
N ALA A 221 -10.58 -1.53 -8.05
CA ALA A 221 -10.36 -0.48 -7.07
C ALA A 221 -9.22 -0.79 -6.08
N LEU A 222 -9.12 -2.05 -5.61
CA LEU A 222 -7.98 -2.49 -4.80
C LEU A 222 -6.65 -2.36 -5.57
N CYS A 223 -6.60 -2.83 -6.81
CA CYS A 223 -5.40 -2.74 -7.65
C CYS A 223 -4.97 -1.28 -7.86
N ASP A 224 -5.92 -0.39 -8.10
CA ASP A 224 -5.68 1.03 -8.33
C ASP A 224 -5.11 1.70 -7.07
N GLU A 225 -5.67 1.37 -5.91
CA GLU A 225 -5.22 1.89 -4.63
C GLU A 225 -3.86 1.32 -4.19
N LEU A 226 -3.55 0.07 -4.53
CA LEU A 226 -2.24 -0.52 -4.27
C LEU A 226 -1.17 -0.12 -5.32
N GLY A 227 -1.57 0.43 -6.46
CA GLY A 227 -0.66 0.83 -7.54
C GLY A 227 -0.06 -0.34 -8.33
N ILE A 228 -0.66 -1.52 -8.28
CA ILE A 228 -0.17 -2.75 -8.93
C ILE A 228 -0.70 -2.93 -10.36
N GLY A 229 -1.52 -1.98 -10.82
CA GLY A 229 -2.21 -2.01 -12.11
C GLY A 229 -3.30 -3.06 -12.22
N MET A 230 -4.10 -2.96 -13.28
CA MET A 230 -5.26 -3.83 -13.48
C MET A 230 -4.87 -5.31 -13.59
N CYS A 231 -5.40 -6.15 -12.69
CA CYS A 231 -5.06 -7.56 -12.61
C CYS A 231 -6.29 -8.47 -12.60
N ASN A 232 -6.14 -9.68 -13.13
CA ASN A 232 -7.03 -10.79 -12.81
C ASN A 232 -6.69 -11.42 -11.45
N GLY A 233 -7.52 -12.35 -10.97
CA GLY A 233 -7.34 -12.97 -9.64
C GLY A 233 -5.99 -13.71 -9.48
N LYS A 234 -5.55 -14.42 -10.53
CA LYS A 234 -4.27 -15.14 -10.53
C LYS A 234 -3.08 -14.18 -10.49
N GLN A 235 -3.14 -13.11 -11.26
CA GLN A 235 -2.11 -12.06 -11.29
C GLN A 235 -2.06 -11.31 -9.96
N LEU A 236 -3.22 -10.95 -9.39
CA LEU A 236 -3.28 -10.31 -8.08
C LEU A 236 -2.63 -11.18 -7.01
N LEU A 237 -2.98 -12.47 -6.95
CA LEU A 237 -2.38 -13.41 -6.01
C LEU A 237 -0.86 -13.44 -6.12
N ARG A 238 -0.34 -13.51 -7.35
CA ARG A 238 1.11 -13.49 -7.60
C ARG A 238 1.72 -12.18 -7.12
N GLN A 239 1.19 -11.03 -7.52
CA GLN A 239 1.75 -9.72 -7.16
C GLN A 239 1.75 -9.46 -5.65
N LEU A 240 0.65 -9.77 -4.95
CA LEU A 240 0.56 -9.58 -3.49
C LEU A 240 1.60 -10.41 -2.74
N ASN A 241 1.88 -11.61 -3.23
CA ASN A 241 2.90 -12.49 -2.70
C ASN A 241 4.31 -11.99 -3.03
N SER A 242 4.62 -11.82 -4.32
CA SER A 242 5.94 -11.45 -4.84
C SER A 242 6.42 -10.10 -4.34
N TYR A 243 5.55 -9.13 -4.10
CA TYR A 243 5.94 -7.77 -3.74
C TYR A 243 5.73 -7.42 -2.27
N GLY A 244 5.61 -8.43 -1.40
CA GLY A 244 5.66 -8.23 0.05
C GLY A 244 4.47 -7.44 0.62
N PHE A 245 3.31 -7.42 -0.04
CA PHE A 245 2.09 -6.85 0.53
C PHE A 245 1.64 -7.69 1.73
N SER A 246 1.20 -7.07 2.81
CA SER A 246 0.64 -7.74 3.98
C SER A 246 -0.88 -7.84 3.89
N MET A 247 -1.47 -8.72 4.68
CA MET A 247 -2.94 -8.77 4.82
C MET A 247 -3.48 -7.42 5.33
N ASP A 248 -2.75 -6.76 6.23
CA ASP A 248 -3.15 -5.46 6.78
C ASP A 248 -3.18 -4.37 5.69
N ASP A 249 -2.22 -4.38 4.76
CA ASP A 249 -2.23 -3.45 3.62
C ASP A 249 -3.52 -3.62 2.79
N VAL A 250 -3.88 -4.88 2.47
CA VAL A 250 -5.05 -5.19 1.66
C VAL A 250 -6.34 -4.85 2.40
N VAL A 251 -6.48 -5.27 3.66
CA VAL A 251 -7.68 -5.02 4.47
C VAL A 251 -7.87 -3.53 4.73
N SER A 252 -6.79 -2.79 5.00
CA SER A 252 -6.85 -1.33 5.20
C SER A 252 -7.42 -0.64 3.96
N VAL A 253 -6.94 -0.99 2.77
CA VAL A 253 -7.44 -0.43 1.51
C VAL A 253 -8.90 -0.82 1.28
N LEU A 254 -9.27 -2.08 1.49
CA LEU A 254 -10.66 -2.52 1.33
C LEU A 254 -11.61 -1.77 2.26
N ASN A 255 -11.23 -1.56 3.53
CA ASN A 255 -12.01 -0.79 4.48
C ASN A 255 -12.16 0.67 4.03
N GLN A 256 -11.10 1.28 3.48
CA GLN A 256 -11.16 2.64 2.94
C GLN A 256 -12.12 2.74 1.75
N LEU A 257 -12.14 1.74 0.87
CA LEU A 257 -13.05 1.68 -0.27
C LEU A 257 -14.52 1.51 0.16
N GLU A 258 -14.77 0.78 1.25
CA GLU A 258 -16.11 0.61 1.81
C GLU A 258 -16.61 1.87 2.50
N LEU A 259 -15.74 2.55 3.27
CA LEU A 259 -16.06 3.78 3.99
C LEU A 259 -16.18 5.00 3.05
N GLY A 260 -15.40 5.03 1.98
CA GLY A 260 -15.43 6.09 0.98
C GLY A 260 -16.67 6.07 0.08
N GLY A 261 -17.39 4.95 0.07
CA GLY A 261 -18.46 4.65 -0.87
C GLY A 261 -17.89 4.53 -2.27
N VAL A 262 -18.04 3.36 -2.90
CA VAL A 262 -17.85 3.23 -4.35
C VAL A 262 -18.88 4.14 -5.01
N ARG A 263 -18.49 5.38 -5.33
CA ARG A 263 -19.28 6.33 -6.13
C ARG A 263 -19.09 6.02 -7.61
#